data_AF-A0A8I1MQA4-F1
#
_entry.id   AF-A0A8I1MQA4-F1
#
_cell.length_a   1.000
_cell.length_b   1.000
_cell.length_c   1.000
_cell.angle_alpha   90.00
_cell.angle_beta   90.00
_cell.angle_gamma   90.00
#
_symmetry.space_group_name_H-M   'P 1'
#
loop_
_entity.id
_entity.type
_entity.pdbx_description
1 polymer ?
#
loop_
_entity_poly.entity_id
_entity_poly.type
_entity_poly.pdbx_seq_one_letter_code
_entity_poly.pdbx_strand_id
1 'polypeptide(L)'
;MAPIVRAGICPSLFEDQMKPAPLIFIHYGDASYLGHVLRTARLTNPEKRIVLLGDAANRKYTQGVADFVSFEDLAFGPDLELFEKVFQPIQGARHRFNKLHGTDYWLRFVFRRWFLMANFLERDGIDAFWTFDSDTLVLAPLGSREARLAVYDCTEQCRGECLNGYVSSSRIARDFVRMINVLFQDEAYLQAQRERLETHLGLAFNEMDAYREFRARAGIRSIRLSEPYEGEVFDDALAFAEDYEENPTKLVGRTTVKRLWTGPHGGVFSRLKTGEGVRLLSANMSWMPLYLYRRLSLMASSPKVEGAIGPCTYSPLLSISYDEPMTDAALRRLRLKLAPVEKIASQFLRRFKPCP
;
A
#
# COMPACT_ATOMS: atom_id res chain seq x y z
N MET A 1 -40.06 18.33 -52.95
CA MET A 1 -39.54 18.52 -51.58
C MET A 1 -38.86 17.24 -51.16
N ALA A 2 -37.53 17.21 -51.17
CA ALA A 2 -36.73 16.05 -50.79
C ALA A 2 -36.38 16.11 -49.29
N PRO A 3 -36.30 14.97 -48.58
CA PRO A 3 -36.01 14.96 -47.15
C PRO A 3 -34.50 15.15 -46.90
N ILE A 4 -34.21 15.97 -45.89
CA ILE A 4 -32.87 16.27 -45.39
C ILE A 4 -32.36 15.04 -44.62
N VAL A 5 -31.28 14.43 -45.12
CA VAL A 5 -30.51 13.40 -44.41
C VAL A 5 -29.71 14.08 -43.30
N ARG A 6 -30.01 13.76 -42.03
CA ARG A 6 -29.16 14.13 -40.91
C ARG A 6 -27.87 13.32 -40.98
N ALA A 7 -26.75 14.02 -41.20
CA ALA A 7 -25.42 13.43 -41.13
C ALA A 7 -25.18 12.85 -39.72
N GLY A 8 -24.73 11.60 -39.69
CA GLY A 8 -24.38 10.89 -38.47
C GLY A 8 -23.24 11.59 -37.74
N ILE A 9 -23.44 11.81 -36.45
CA ILE A 9 -22.37 12.21 -35.53
C ILE A 9 -21.41 11.03 -35.43
N CYS A 10 -20.16 11.26 -35.83
CA CYS A 10 -19.08 10.29 -35.72
C CYS A 10 -18.82 10.00 -34.22
N PRO A 11 -18.86 8.73 -33.76
CA PRO A 11 -18.60 8.39 -32.34
C PRO A 11 -17.16 8.64 -31.90
N SER A 12 -16.25 9.01 -32.80
CA SER A 12 -14.81 9.03 -32.58
C SER A 12 -14.26 10.29 -31.89
N LEU A 13 -15.12 11.13 -31.29
CA LEU A 13 -14.71 12.35 -30.59
C LEU A 13 -15.00 12.32 -29.07
N PHE A 14 -15.45 11.17 -28.55
CA PHE A 14 -15.63 10.94 -27.10
C PHE A 14 -14.65 9.95 -26.48
N GLU A 15 -13.69 9.42 -27.25
CA GLU A 15 -12.47 8.80 -26.72
C GLU A 15 -11.40 9.88 -26.54
N ASP A 16 -11.70 10.91 -25.74
CA ASP A 16 -10.60 11.61 -25.08
C ASP A 16 -10.02 10.58 -24.11
N GLN A 17 -8.91 9.95 -24.49
CA GLN A 17 -8.28 8.90 -23.72
C GLN A 17 -7.84 9.48 -22.39
N MET A 18 -8.73 9.44 -21.40
CA MET A 18 -8.38 9.59 -19.99
C MET A 18 -7.24 8.61 -19.74
N LYS A 19 -6.03 9.14 -19.61
CA LYS A 19 -4.85 8.33 -19.32
C LYS A 19 -5.19 7.46 -18.10
N PRO A 20 -5.02 6.12 -18.17
CA PRO A 20 -5.32 5.25 -17.04
C PRO A 20 -4.64 5.76 -15.78
N ALA A 21 -5.36 5.79 -14.65
CA ALA A 21 -4.80 6.31 -13.40
C ALA A 21 -3.49 5.54 -13.07
N PRO A 22 -2.36 6.24 -12.84
CA PRO A 22 -1.08 5.59 -12.56
C PRO A 22 -1.12 4.85 -11.24
N LEU A 23 -0.31 3.80 -11.13
CA LEU A 23 -0.11 3.05 -9.90
C LEU A 23 1.21 3.49 -9.24
N ILE A 24 1.09 4.17 -8.10
CA ILE A 24 2.19 4.83 -7.41
C ILE A 24 2.47 4.10 -6.10
N PHE A 25 3.72 3.67 -5.92
CA PHE A 25 4.24 3.15 -4.67
C PHE A 25 5.22 4.16 -4.06
N ILE A 26 5.30 4.22 -2.74
CA ILE A 26 6.30 5.02 -2.03
C ILE A 26 7.03 4.17 -0.98
N HIS A 27 8.36 4.16 -1.02
CA HIS A 27 9.17 3.33 -0.13
C HIS A 27 10.50 3.95 0.25
N TYR A 28 10.87 3.83 1.53
CA TYR A 28 12.18 4.22 2.05
C TYR A 28 13.07 3.01 2.33
N GLY A 29 14.32 3.08 1.89
CA GLY A 29 15.34 2.08 2.14
C GLY A 29 15.28 0.89 1.19
N ASP A 30 16.15 -0.08 1.45
CA ASP A 30 16.30 -1.29 0.64
C ASP A 30 15.39 -2.42 1.13
N ALA A 31 14.33 -2.73 0.37
CA ALA A 31 13.42 -3.83 0.68
C ALA A 31 13.31 -4.83 -0.48
N SER A 32 13.85 -6.03 -0.25
CA SER A 32 13.86 -7.13 -1.25
C SER A 32 12.50 -7.52 -1.81
N TYR A 33 11.40 -7.25 -1.09
CA TYR A 33 10.06 -7.53 -1.59
C TYR A 33 9.61 -6.58 -2.71
N LEU A 34 10.19 -5.38 -2.82
CA LEU A 34 9.79 -4.39 -3.82
C LEU A 34 9.89 -4.92 -5.24
N GLY A 35 10.93 -5.73 -5.52
CA GLY A 35 11.06 -6.37 -6.83
C GLY A 35 9.86 -7.26 -7.16
N HIS A 36 9.28 -7.96 -6.19
CA HIS A 36 8.07 -8.76 -6.41
C HIS A 36 6.85 -7.87 -6.58
N VAL A 37 6.71 -6.83 -5.77
CA VAL A 37 5.59 -5.89 -5.83
C VAL A 37 5.52 -5.21 -7.21
N LEU A 38 6.61 -4.59 -7.65
CA LEU A 38 6.65 -3.85 -8.92
C LEU A 38 6.50 -4.75 -10.14
N ARG A 39 7.12 -5.94 -10.14
CA ARG A 39 6.94 -6.92 -11.22
C ARG A 39 5.49 -7.41 -11.31
N THR A 40 4.86 -7.68 -10.16
CA THR A 40 3.46 -8.12 -10.12
C THR A 40 2.55 -7.01 -10.62
N ALA A 41 2.75 -5.78 -10.15
CA ALA A 41 2.03 -4.61 -10.64
C ALA A 41 2.17 -4.45 -12.17
N ARG A 42 3.37 -4.59 -12.73
CA ARG A 42 3.60 -4.51 -14.18
C ARG A 42 2.93 -5.63 -14.96
N LEU A 43 2.93 -6.84 -14.41
CA LEU A 43 2.27 -7.99 -15.01
C LEU A 43 0.75 -7.82 -15.08
N THR A 44 0.15 -7.32 -13.99
CA THR A 44 -1.31 -7.23 -13.83
C THR A 44 -1.88 -5.95 -14.44
N ASN A 45 -1.08 -4.89 -14.55
CA ASN A 45 -1.49 -3.58 -15.05
C ASN A 45 -0.50 -3.04 -16.12
N PRO A 46 -0.30 -3.75 -17.26
CA PRO A 46 0.66 -3.36 -18.28
C PRO A 46 0.34 -2.00 -18.93
N GLU A 47 -0.92 -1.60 -18.96
CA GLU A 47 -1.43 -0.35 -19.52
C GLU A 47 -1.19 0.87 -18.63
N LYS A 48 -0.90 0.66 -17.34
CA LYS A 48 -0.69 1.75 -16.38
C LYS A 48 0.76 2.20 -16.35
N ARG A 49 0.96 3.50 -16.09
CA ARG A 49 2.24 3.99 -15.60
C ARG A 49 2.42 3.49 -14.17
N ILE A 50 3.54 2.84 -13.91
CA ILE A 50 3.89 2.33 -12.57
C ILE A 50 5.07 3.14 -12.08
N VAL A 51 4.93 3.71 -10.89
CA VAL A 51 5.91 4.64 -10.33
C VAL A 51 6.33 4.18 -8.94
N LEU A 52 7.63 4.21 -8.66
CA LEU A 52 8.18 4.13 -7.32
C LEU A 52 8.76 5.50 -6.94
N LEU A 53 8.16 6.14 -5.94
CA LEU A 53 8.76 7.25 -5.21
C LEU A 53 9.70 6.66 -4.17
N GLY A 54 10.99 6.96 -4.28
CA GLY A 54 11.99 6.27 -3.47
C GLY A 54 13.29 7.03 -3.25
N ASP A 55 14.21 6.35 -2.58
CA ASP A 55 15.60 6.79 -2.41
C ASP A 55 16.55 5.93 -3.25
N ALA A 56 17.83 6.29 -3.24
CA ALA A 56 18.84 5.56 -4.02
C ALA A 56 18.93 4.06 -3.68
N ALA A 57 18.56 3.65 -2.46
CA ALA A 57 18.70 2.27 -2.00
C ALA A 57 17.72 1.30 -2.68
N ASN A 58 16.54 1.79 -3.09
CA ASN A 58 15.52 0.98 -3.77
C ASN A 58 15.38 1.20 -5.28
N ARG A 59 16.09 2.16 -5.87
CA ARG A 59 16.10 2.40 -7.33
C ARG A 59 16.34 1.14 -8.17
N LYS A 60 17.19 0.23 -7.71
CA LYS A 60 17.50 -1.04 -8.41
C LYS A 60 16.27 -1.91 -8.71
N TYR A 61 15.18 -1.77 -7.95
CA TYR A 61 13.98 -2.59 -8.11
C TYR A 61 13.07 -2.15 -9.26
N THR A 62 13.27 -0.95 -9.82
CA THR A 62 12.40 -0.41 -10.87
C THR A 62 12.79 -0.82 -12.29
N GLN A 63 14.00 -1.37 -12.48
CA GLN A 63 14.58 -1.68 -13.80
C GLN A 63 13.61 -2.52 -14.65
N GLY A 64 13.16 -1.93 -15.77
CA GLY A 64 12.28 -2.58 -16.74
C GLY A 64 10.82 -2.74 -16.33
N VAL A 65 10.41 -2.26 -15.14
CA VAL A 65 9.04 -2.48 -14.63
C VAL A 65 8.34 -1.23 -14.11
N ALA A 66 9.07 -0.23 -13.64
CA ALA A 66 8.51 1.00 -13.09
C ALA A 66 9.40 2.22 -13.37
N ASP A 67 8.80 3.40 -13.35
CA ASP A 67 9.52 4.67 -13.28
C ASP A 67 10.04 4.86 -11.85
N PHE A 68 11.24 5.41 -11.72
CA PHE A 68 11.80 5.80 -10.43
C PHE A 68 11.78 7.32 -10.32
N VAL A 69 11.26 7.85 -9.21
CA VAL A 69 11.29 9.28 -8.88
C VAL A 69 11.95 9.44 -7.51
N SER A 70 12.99 10.26 -7.44
CA SER A 70 13.74 10.48 -6.19
C SER A 70 12.92 11.31 -5.21
N PHE A 71 13.03 10.99 -3.92
CA PHE A 71 12.53 11.86 -2.86
C PHE A 71 13.12 13.27 -2.90
N GLU A 72 14.37 13.41 -3.36
CA GLU A 72 15.05 14.70 -3.47
C GLU A 72 14.35 15.61 -4.49
N ASP A 73 13.88 15.05 -5.61
CA ASP A 73 13.15 15.78 -6.66
C ASP A 73 11.75 16.23 -6.23
N LEU A 74 11.28 15.74 -5.09
CA LEU A 74 9.94 15.95 -4.55
C LEU A 74 9.96 16.69 -3.21
N ALA A 75 11.14 17.03 -2.69
CA ALA A 75 11.30 17.68 -1.40
C ALA A 75 11.18 19.21 -1.51
N PHE A 76 10.04 19.70 -1.99
CA PHE A 76 9.76 21.13 -2.19
C PHE A 76 8.38 21.53 -1.65
N GLY A 77 8.07 22.83 -1.70
CA GLY A 77 6.73 23.34 -1.49
C GLY A 77 6.42 23.73 -0.04
N PRO A 78 5.52 24.72 0.16
CA PRO A 78 5.29 25.34 1.46
C PRO A 78 4.67 24.39 2.49
N ASP A 79 3.83 23.45 2.05
CA ASP A 79 3.21 22.47 2.95
C ASP A 79 4.25 21.53 3.57
N LEU A 80 5.22 21.06 2.79
CA LEU A 80 6.32 20.23 3.31
C LEU A 80 7.26 21.05 4.19
N GLU A 81 7.60 22.28 3.80
CA GLU A 81 8.44 23.17 4.62
C GLU A 81 7.81 23.47 5.98
N LEU A 82 6.48 23.65 6.03
CA LEU A 82 5.75 23.83 7.28
C LEU A 82 5.80 22.54 8.11
N PHE A 83 5.50 21.39 7.51
CA PHE A 83 5.57 20.09 8.18
C PHE A 83 6.92 19.85 8.85
N GLU A 84 8.02 20.10 8.15
CA GLU A 84 9.37 19.89 8.70
C GLU A 84 9.66 20.79 9.91
N LYS A 85 9.01 21.96 10.00
CA LYS A 85 9.12 22.89 11.14
C LYS A 85 8.24 22.46 12.32
N VAL A 86 7.02 21.97 12.07
CA VAL A 86 6.03 21.70 13.13
C VAL A 86 6.02 20.25 13.61
N PHE A 87 6.65 19.34 12.86
CA PHE A 87 6.66 17.93 13.20
C PHE A 87 7.35 17.68 14.55
N GLN A 88 6.65 16.93 15.41
CA GLN A 88 7.18 16.42 16.67
C GLN A 88 6.78 14.95 16.83
N PRO A 89 7.71 14.04 17.18
CA PRO A 89 7.38 12.65 17.39
C PRO A 89 6.54 12.49 18.67
N ILE A 90 5.36 11.87 18.55
CA ILE A 90 4.46 11.58 19.66
C ILE A 90 4.21 10.08 19.68
N GLN A 91 4.71 9.39 20.72
CA GLN A 91 4.67 7.93 20.83
C GLN A 91 4.57 7.46 22.28
N GLY A 92 3.99 6.28 22.48
CA GLY A 92 3.97 5.61 23.79
C GLY A 92 5.34 5.09 24.20
N ALA A 93 5.59 4.95 25.51
CA ALA A 93 6.90 4.58 26.06
C ALA A 93 7.39 3.17 25.67
N ARG A 94 6.51 2.31 25.14
CA ARG A 94 6.85 0.95 24.65
C ARG A 94 6.80 0.84 23.13
N HIS A 95 6.60 1.95 22.41
CA HIS A 95 6.62 1.96 20.96
C HIS A 95 8.04 1.65 20.47
N ARG A 96 8.22 0.47 19.87
CA ARG A 96 9.51 -0.02 19.38
C ARG A 96 9.39 -0.36 17.90
N PHE A 97 9.47 0.64 17.03
CA PHE A 97 9.75 0.40 15.61
C PHE A 97 11.23 0.59 15.34
N ASN A 98 11.89 -0.54 15.08
CA ASN A 98 13.30 -0.59 14.73
C ASN A 98 13.44 -0.58 13.21
N LYS A 99 13.41 0.60 12.61
CA LYS A 99 13.98 0.82 11.27
C LYS A 99 15.32 1.53 11.45
N LEU A 100 16.26 1.30 10.53
CA LEU A 100 17.54 2.01 10.52
C LEU A 100 17.27 3.51 10.73
N HIS A 101 18.09 4.16 11.56
CA HIS A 101 18.01 5.60 11.91
C HIS A 101 17.03 6.01 13.03
N GLY A 102 16.32 5.08 13.66
CA GLY A 102 15.54 5.34 14.90
C GLY A 102 14.06 5.65 14.67
N THR A 103 13.28 5.72 15.76
CA THR A 103 11.82 5.81 15.67
C THR A 103 11.33 7.15 15.13
N ASP A 104 11.97 8.25 15.52
CA ASP A 104 11.63 9.60 15.06
C ASP A 104 11.76 9.73 13.54
N TYR A 105 12.78 9.08 12.97
CA TYR A 105 13.00 9.03 11.54
C TYR A 105 11.84 8.36 10.81
N TRP A 106 11.40 7.19 11.30
CA TRP A 106 10.29 6.47 10.69
C TRP A 106 8.96 7.20 10.86
N LEU A 107 8.67 7.72 12.06
CA LEU A 107 7.46 8.50 12.31
C LEU A 107 7.40 9.73 11.41
N ARG A 108 8.51 10.45 11.24
CA ARG A 108 8.58 11.57 10.30
C ARG A 108 8.25 11.10 8.88
N PHE A 109 8.85 9.99 8.44
CA PHE A 109 8.67 9.49 7.08
C PHE A 109 7.21 9.11 6.76
N VAL A 110 6.48 8.48 7.68
CA VAL A 110 5.09 8.05 7.39
C VAL A 110 4.11 9.20 7.17
N PHE A 111 4.38 10.37 7.73
CA PHE A 111 3.69 11.60 7.35
C PHE A 111 4.30 12.21 6.08
N ARG A 112 5.63 12.40 6.06
CA ARG A 112 6.38 13.03 4.96
C ARG A 112 6.07 12.40 3.60
N ARG A 113 5.84 11.10 3.53
CA ARG A 113 5.50 10.37 2.29
C ARG A 113 4.30 10.98 1.56
N TRP A 114 3.31 11.49 2.28
CA TRP A 114 2.13 12.10 1.68
C TRP A 114 2.41 13.49 1.09
N PHE A 115 3.33 14.25 1.68
CA PHE A 115 3.81 15.51 1.10
C PHE A 115 4.58 15.26 -0.20
N LEU A 116 5.46 14.26 -0.22
CA LEU A 116 6.18 13.87 -1.44
C LEU A 116 5.21 13.37 -2.52
N MET A 117 4.17 12.61 -2.13
CA MET A 117 3.10 12.20 -3.03
C MET A 117 2.36 13.41 -3.61
N ALA A 118 1.91 14.35 -2.78
CA ALA A 118 1.20 15.55 -3.24
C ALA A 118 2.04 16.38 -4.23
N ASN A 119 3.33 16.57 -3.91
CA ASN A 119 4.27 17.26 -4.78
C ASN A 119 4.49 16.54 -6.12
N PHE A 120 4.55 15.20 -6.10
CA PHE A 120 4.65 14.39 -7.32
C PHE A 120 3.42 14.55 -8.20
N LEU A 121 2.22 14.46 -7.60
CA LEU A 121 0.96 14.62 -8.32
C LEU A 121 0.84 16.01 -8.97
N GLU A 122 1.23 17.07 -8.24
CA GLU A 122 1.27 18.43 -8.77
C GLU A 122 2.27 18.59 -9.92
N ARG A 123 3.53 18.17 -9.71
CA ARG A 123 4.61 18.28 -10.70
C ARG A 123 4.29 17.57 -12.01
N ASP A 124 3.72 16.36 -11.92
CA ASP A 124 3.44 15.52 -13.08
C ASP A 124 2.01 15.71 -13.63
N GLY A 125 1.19 16.59 -13.04
CA GLY A 125 -0.18 16.85 -13.48
C GLY A 125 -1.10 15.62 -13.39
N ILE A 126 -0.93 14.80 -12.35
CA ILE A 126 -1.71 13.59 -12.12
C ILE A 126 -2.90 13.93 -11.23
N ASP A 127 -4.11 13.70 -11.71
CA ASP A 127 -5.32 13.94 -10.92
C ASP A 127 -5.82 12.68 -10.19
N ALA A 128 -6.27 11.66 -10.94
CA ALA A 128 -6.63 10.37 -10.36
C ALA A 128 -5.41 9.43 -10.31
N PHE A 129 -5.28 8.61 -9.26
CA PHE A 129 -4.18 7.66 -9.09
C PHE A 129 -4.56 6.48 -8.21
N TRP A 130 -3.81 5.40 -8.32
CA TRP A 130 -3.77 4.31 -7.35
C TRP A 130 -2.54 4.45 -6.47
N THR A 131 -2.69 4.22 -5.18
CA THR A 131 -1.58 4.07 -4.24
C THR A 131 -1.80 2.84 -3.38
N PHE A 132 -0.74 2.09 -3.12
CA PHE A 132 -0.74 1.03 -2.13
C PHE A 132 0.47 1.15 -1.22
N ASP A 133 0.38 0.62 0.00
CA ASP A 133 1.58 0.41 0.79
C ASP A 133 2.57 -0.45 -0.02
N SER A 134 3.85 -0.12 0.10
CA SER A 134 4.92 -0.69 -0.73
C SER A 134 5.11 -2.20 -0.58
N ASP A 135 4.51 -2.81 0.45
CA ASP A 135 4.44 -4.24 0.72
C ASP A 135 3.11 -4.87 0.26
N THR A 136 2.36 -4.21 -0.62
CA THR A 136 1.11 -4.77 -1.18
C THR A 136 1.33 -5.34 -2.57
N LEU A 137 0.93 -6.58 -2.80
CA LEU A 137 0.84 -7.16 -4.15
C LEU A 137 -0.48 -6.73 -4.80
N VAL A 138 -0.41 -6.13 -5.99
CA VAL A 138 -1.58 -5.89 -6.85
C VAL A 138 -1.78 -7.11 -7.75
N LEU A 139 -2.74 -7.95 -7.39
CA LEU A 139 -2.90 -9.31 -7.90
C LEU A 139 -3.78 -9.40 -9.16
N ALA A 140 -4.52 -8.33 -9.48
CA ALA A 140 -5.42 -8.25 -10.62
C ALA A 140 -5.34 -6.89 -11.34
N PRO A 141 -5.82 -6.79 -12.59
CA PRO A 141 -5.94 -5.52 -13.30
C PRO A 141 -6.86 -4.55 -12.57
N LEU A 142 -6.48 -3.27 -12.48
CA LEU A 142 -7.23 -2.26 -11.72
C LEU A 142 -8.16 -1.43 -12.60
N GLY A 143 -7.84 -1.27 -13.89
CA GLY A 143 -8.54 -0.33 -14.78
C GLY A 143 -10.06 -0.53 -14.85
N SER A 144 -10.54 -1.77 -14.90
CA SER A 144 -11.97 -2.08 -14.94
C SER A 144 -12.74 -1.69 -13.67
N ARG A 145 -12.03 -1.42 -12.57
CA ARG A 145 -12.63 -1.02 -11.29
C ARG A 145 -12.67 0.50 -11.10
N GLU A 146 -12.05 1.30 -11.96
CA GLU A 146 -11.94 2.75 -11.75
C GLU A 146 -13.29 3.47 -11.89
N ALA A 147 -14.08 3.12 -12.91
CA ALA A 147 -15.35 3.80 -13.18
C ALA A 147 -16.32 3.74 -11.98
N ARG A 148 -16.38 2.59 -11.29
CA ARG A 148 -17.21 2.44 -10.09
C ARG A 148 -16.62 3.13 -8.86
N LEU A 149 -15.30 3.30 -8.79
CA LEU A 149 -14.63 3.94 -7.65
C LEU A 149 -14.58 5.47 -7.81
N ALA A 150 -14.64 5.98 -9.03
CA ALA A 150 -14.61 7.42 -9.34
C ALA A 150 -15.81 8.22 -8.78
N VAL A 151 -16.87 7.55 -8.34
CA VAL A 151 -17.99 8.21 -7.63
C VAL A 151 -17.62 8.65 -6.21
N TYR A 152 -16.56 8.06 -5.64
CA TYR A 152 -15.98 8.41 -4.35
C TYR A 152 -14.77 9.32 -4.55
N ASP A 153 -14.44 10.09 -3.53
CA ASP A 153 -13.27 10.97 -3.53
C ASP A 153 -11.98 10.16 -3.34
N CYS A 154 -12.05 9.12 -2.50
CA CYS A 154 -10.96 8.17 -2.30
C CYS A 154 -11.45 6.84 -1.74
N THR A 155 -10.55 5.87 -1.69
CA THR A 155 -10.79 4.58 -1.06
C THR A 155 -9.96 4.39 0.21
N GLU A 156 -10.36 3.41 1.02
CA GLU A 156 -9.77 3.13 2.31
C GLU A 156 -9.35 1.67 2.47
N GLN A 157 -8.27 1.47 3.21
CA GLN A 157 -7.85 0.16 3.75
C GLN A 157 -7.42 0.32 5.22
N CYS A 158 -6.80 -0.71 5.78
CA CYS A 158 -6.46 -0.81 7.20
C CYS A 158 -7.71 -0.68 8.10
N ARG A 159 -8.79 -1.42 7.79
CA ARG A 159 -10.09 -1.31 8.48
C ARG A 159 -10.72 0.08 8.39
N GLY A 160 -10.45 0.76 7.28
CA GLY A 160 -10.94 2.11 7.02
C GLY A 160 -10.09 3.22 7.64
N GLU A 161 -8.89 2.95 8.15
CA GLU A 161 -8.09 3.97 8.84
C GLU A 161 -6.92 4.51 8.01
N CYS A 162 -6.76 4.04 6.77
CA CYS A 162 -5.72 4.50 5.84
C CYS A 162 -6.33 5.01 4.52
N LEU A 163 -5.85 6.16 4.02
CA LEU A 163 -5.98 6.54 2.62
C LEU A 163 -5.17 5.56 1.77
N ASN A 164 -5.84 4.67 1.04
CA ASN A 164 -5.17 3.58 0.33
C ASN A 164 -6.07 3.02 -0.78
N GLY A 165 -5.49 2.63 -1.91
CA GLY A 165 -6.21 2.20 -3.12
C GLY A 165 -6.38 3.34 -4.13
N TYR A 166 -7.59 3.51 -4.67
CA TYR A 166 -7.90 4.52 -5.68
C TYR A 166 -8.22 5.88 -5.06
N VAL A 167 -7.68 6.93 -5.66
CA VAL A 167 -7.98 8.32 -5.33
C VAL A 167 -8.43 8.99 -6.63
N SER A 168 -9.64 9.54 -6.64
CA SER A 168 -10.26 10.06 -7.87
C SER A 168 -9.79 11.48 -8.21
N SER A 169 -9.17 12.19 -7.26
CA SER A 169 -8.65 13.54 -7.47
C SER A 169 -7.46 13.88 -6.57
N SER A 170 -6.47 14.54 -7.15
CA SER A 170 -5.21 14.94 -6.51
C SER A 170 -5.44 15.95 -5.38
N ARG A 171 -6.59 16.63 -5.40
CA ARG A 171 -7.04 17.49 -4.30
C ARG A 171 -7.06 16.74 -2.97
N ILE A 172 -7.40 15.45 -2.95
CA ILE A 172 -7.46 14.67 -1.71
C ILE A 172 -6.09 14.56 -1.04
N ALA A 173 -5.04 14.31 -1.81
CA ALA A 173 -3.67 14.30 -1.27
C ALA A 173 -3.27 15.69 -0.75
N ARG A 174 -3.61 16.77 -1.49
CA ARG A 174 -3.30 18.15 -1.09
C ARG A 174 -4.03 18.58 0.19
N ASP A 175 -5.32 18.30 0.28
CA ASP A 175 -6.12 18.63 1.46
C ASP A 175 -5.71 17.76 2.67
N PHE A 176 -5.30 16.51 2.44
CA PHE A 176 -4.79 15.65 3.50
C PHE A 176 -3.47 16.16 4.09
N VAL A 177 -2.50 16.57 3.28
CA VAL A 177 -1.21 17.09 3.80
C VAL A 177 -1.39 18.41 4.54
N ARG A 178 -2.35 19.25 4.13
CA ARG A 178 -2.74 20.46 4.87
C ARG A 178 -3.37 20.11 6.21
N MET A 179 -4.23 19.08 6.26
CA MET A 179 -4.77 18.58 7.53
C MET A 179 -3.66 18.09 8.46
N ILE A 180 -2.66 17.37 7.95
CA ILE A 180 -1.48 16.97 8.75
C ILE A 180 -0.84 18.21 9.39
N ASN A 181 -0.59 19.27 8.61
CA ASN A 181 -0.04 20.53 9.14
C ASN A 181 -0.95 21.20 10.18
N VAL A 182 -2.27 21.18 9.99
CA VAL A 182 -3.23 21.69 10.98
C VAL A 182 -3.12 20.92 12.29
N LEU A 183 -3.08 19.59 12.25
CA LEU A 183 -3.00 18.75 13.45
C LEU A 183 -1.69 18.96 14.21
N PHE A 184 -0.57 19.16 13.52
CA PHE A 184 0.72 19.44 14.17
C PHE A 184 0.86 20.86 14.74
N GLN A 185 -0.07 21.77 14.43
CA GLN A 185 -0.15 23.11 15.03
C GLN A 185 -1.24 23.22 16.11
N ASP A 186 -2.08 22.19 16.25
CA ASP A 186 -3.17 22.14 17.23
C ASP A 186 -2.64 21.53 18.54
N GLU A 187 -2.13 22.38 19.43
CA GLU A 187 -1.59 21.96 20.72
C GLU A 187 -2.59 21.18 21.58
N ALA A 188 -3.89 21.51 21.50
CA ALA A 188 -4.92 20.77 22.24
C ALA A 188 -5.07 19.35 21.70
N TYR A 189 -5.09 19.19 20.37
CA TYR A 189 -5.10 17.86 19.75
C TYR A 189 -3.84 17.07 20.08
N LEU A 190 -2.66 17.67 19.97
CA LEU A 190 -1.40 16.99 20.27
C LEU A 190 -1.31 16.57 21.74
N GLN A 191 -1.79 17.40 22.67
CA GLN A 191 -1.87 17.04 24.08
C GLN A 191 -2.81 15.85 24.31
N ALA A 192 -3.98 15.82 23.66
CA ALA A 192 -4.88 14.67 23.71
C ALA A 192 -4.24 13.39 23.13
N GLN A 193 -3.42 13.49 22.09
CA GLN A 193 -2.65 12.35 21.57
C GLN A 193 -1.60 11.85 22.57
N ARG A 194 -0.92 12.75 23.29
CA ARG A 194 0.04 12.36 24.34
C ARG A 194 -0.67 11.59 25.46
N GLU A 195 -1.78 12.11 25.96
CA GLU A 195 -2.59 11.47 27.01
C GLU A 195 -3.10 10.08 26.57
N ARG A 196 -3.59 9.96 25.33
CA ARG A 196 -4.00 8.66 24.77
C ARG A 196 -2.86 7.64 24.80
N LEU A 197 -1.63 8.06 24.49
CA LEU A 197 -0.48 7.18 24.36
C LEU A 197 0.19 6.81 25.70
N GLU A 198 -0.18 7.47 26.79
CA GLU A 198 0.15 7.03 28.15
C GLU A 198 -0.52 5.70 28.50
N THR A 199 -1.73 5.46 27.97
CA THR A 199 -2.46 4.20 28.16
C THR A 199 -2.25 3.21 27.02
N HIS A 200 -1.87 3.70 25.83
CA HIS A 200 -1.59 2.89 24.63
C HIS A 200 -0.09 2.83 24.33
N LEU A 201 0.68 2.34 25.30
CA LEU A 201 2.14 2.43 25.30
C LEU A 201 2.85 1.87 24.05
N GLY A 202 2.20 0.97 23.31
CA GLY A 202 2.76 0.34 22.11
C GLY A 202 2.46 1.07 20.79
N LEU A 203 1.72 2.17 20.82
CA LEU A 203 1.28 2.93 19.64
C LEU A 203 2.05 4.26 19.50
N ALA A 204 1.84 4.93 18.37
CA ALA A 204 2.30 6.29 18.12
C ALA A 204 1.25 7.06 17.33
N PHE A 205 1.29 8.39 17.43
CA PHE A 205 0.54 9.26 16.54
C PHE A 205 1.17 9.18 15.14
N ASN A 206 0.39 8.73 14.16
CA ASN A 206 0.85 8.51 12.80
C ASN A 206 -0.14 9.04 11.75
N GLU A 207 0.14 8.80 10.48
CA GLU A 207 -0.67 9.26 9.36
C GLU A 207 -2.08 8.65 9.31
N MET A 208 -2.29 7.48 9.92
CA MET A 208 -3.62 6.87 10.02
C MET A 208 -4.50 7.66 10.99
N ASP A 209 -3.94 8.08 12.12
CA ASP A 209 -4.62 9.01 13.05
C ASP A 209 -4.94 10.33 12.35
N ALA A 210 -4.01 10.88 11.56
CA ALA A 210 -4.27 12.09 10.78
C ALA A 210 -5.35 11.89 9.71
N TYR A 211 -5.38 10.73 9.04
CA TYR A 211 -6.41 10.44 8.03
C TYR A 211 -7.80 10.31 8.65
N ARG A 212 -7.90 9.73 9.85
CA ARG A 212 -9.16 9.69 10.63
C ARG A 212 -9.73 11.08 10.87
N GLU A 213 -8.87 12.00 11.33
CA GLU A 213 -9.25 13.40 11.53
C GLU A 213 -9.60 14.09 10.21
N PHE A 214 -8.81 13.87 9.15
CA PHE A 214 -9.09 14.41 7.83
C PHE A 214 -10.46 14.00 7.33
N ARG A 215 -10.77 12.70 7.35
CA ARG A 215 -12.09 12.19 6.93
C ARG A 215 -13.22 12.79 7.75
N ALA A 216 -13.07 12.84 9.08
CA ALA A 216 -14.10 13.37 9.98
C ALA A 216 -14.36 14.87 9.76
N ARG A 217 -13.32 15.66 9.47
CA ARG A 217 -13.41 17.12 9.34
C ARG A 217 -13.68 17.61 7.92
N ALA A 218 -13.21 16.90 6.90
CA ALA A 218 -13.30 17.34 5.51
C ALA A 218 -14.58 16.90 4.79
N GLY A 219 -15.35 15.96 5.36
CA GLY A 219 -16.61 15.49 4.75
C GLY A 219 -16.41 14.78 3.40
N ILE A 220 -15.26 14.13 3.20
CA ILE A 220 -14.97 13.38 1.98
C ILE A 220 -15.88 12.15 1.86
N ARG A 221 -16.21 11.79 0.63
CA ARG A 221 -16.93 10.55 0.30
C ARG A 221 -15.91 9.46 0.07
N SER A 222 -15.72 8.59 1.05
CA SER A 222 -14.80 7.45 0.96
C SER A 222 -15.53 6.10 1.00
N ILE A 223 -14.87 5.05 0.49
CA ILE A 223 -15.35 3.67 0.56
C ILE A 223 -14.23 2.72 0.99
N ARG A 224 -14.58 1.72 1.81
CA ARG A 224 -13.65 0.67 2.24
C ARG A 224 -13.52 -0.40 1.18
N LEU A 225 -12.30 -0.69 0.75
CA LEU A 225 -12.06 -1.74 -0.24
C LEU A 225 -11.95 -3.15 0.35
N SER A 226 -11.86 -3.26 1.67
CA SER A 226 -11.88 -4.54 2.38
C SER A 226 -13.27 -5.12 2.57
N GLU A 227 -14.31 -4.36 2.22
CA GLU A 227 -15.68 -4.86 2.11
C GLU A 227 -15.86 -5.53 0.74
N PRO A 228 -16.20 -6.83 0.68
CA PRO A 228 -16.38 -7.53 -0.59
C PRO A 228 -17.46 -6.89 -1.46
N TYR A 229 -17.17 -6.76 -2.75
CA TYR A 229 -18.11 -6.28 -3.76
C TYR A 229 -18.06 -7.21 -4.97
N GLU A 230 -19.22 -7.76 -5.36
CA GLU A 230 -19.33 -8.74 -6.46
C GLU A 230 -18.33 -9.91 -6.31
N GLY A 231 -18.09 -10.34 -5.07
CA GLY A 231 -17.16 -11.43 -4.75
C GLY A 231 -15.67 -11.07 -4.92
N GLU A 232 -15.33 -9.79 -5.05
CA GLU A 232 -13.95 -9.30 -5.09
C GLU A 232 -13.65 -8.40 -3.88
N VAL A 233 -12.40 -8.40 -3.42
CA VAL A 233 -11.99 -7.60 -2.26
C VAL A 233 -10.52 -7.17 -2.37
N PHE A 234 -10.19 -6.00 -1.81
CA PHE A 234 -8.80 -5.60 -1.59
C PHE A 234 -8.42 -5.91 -0.14
N ASP A 235 -7.35 -6.67 0.04
CA ASP A 235 -6.97 -7.18 1.34
C ASP A 235 -6.39 -6.10 2.27
N ASP A 236 -6.91 -5.99 3.49
CA ASP A 236 -6.33 -5.10 4.52
C ASP A 236 -4.96 -5.59 5.02
N ALA A 237 -4.82 -6.91 5.21
CA ALA A 237 -3.58 -7.62 5.53
C ALA A 237 -3.86 -9.12 5.60
N LEU A 238 -2.94 -9.95 5.11
CA LEU A 238 -3.08 -11.41 5.24
C LEU A 238 -3.14 -11.87 6.71
N ALA A 239 -2.57 -11.09 7.63
CA ALA A 239 -2.61 -11.35 9.06
C ALA A 239 -3.96 -10.98 9.72
N PHE A 240 -4.81 -10.20 9.07
CA PHE A 240 -6.15 -9.85 9.56
C PHE A 240 -7.15 -10.91 9.09
N ALA A 241 -7.16 -12.03 9.80
CA ALA A 241 -7.95 -13.21 9.44
C ALA A 241 -9.30 -13.29 10.18
N GLU A 242 -9.69 -12.26 10.94
CA GLU A 242 -10.83 -12.32 11.86
C GLU A 242 -12.16 -12.66 11.15
N ASP A 243 -12.37 -12.12 9.95
CA ASP A 243 -13.60 -12.34 9.15
C ASP A 243 -13.46 -13.47 8.11
N TYR A 244 -12.27 -14.08 8.06
CA TYR A 244 -11.88 -15.04 7.02
C TYR A 244 -11.63 -16.41 7.62
N GLU A 245 -11.69 -17.44 6.78
CA GLU A 245 -11.17 -18.74 7.18
C GLU A 245 -9.68 -18.65 7.46
N GLU A 246 -9.30 -19.13 8.63
CA GLU A 246 -7.92 -19.10 9.09
C GLU A 246 -7.14 -20.27 8.48
N ASN A 247 -5.88 -20.03 8.12
CA ASN A 247 -5.00 -21.10 7.70
C ASN A 247 -4.75 -22.03 8.91
N PRO A 248 -4.92 -23.35 8.76
CA PRO A 248 -4.78 -24.29 9.88
C PRO A 248 -3.37 -24.26 10.51
N THR A 249 -2.36 -23.95 9.69
CA THR A 249 -0.98 -23.79 10.13
C THR A 249 -0.66 -22.32 10.35
N LYS A 250 -0.18 -21.97 11.54
CA LYS A 250 0.31 -20.62 11.82
C LYS A 250 1.60 -20.35 11.07
N LEU A 251 1.78 -19.10 10.65
CA LEU A 251 3.03 -18.65 10.05
C LEU A 251 4.15 -18.63 11.10
N VAL A 252 5.40 -18.59 10.63
CA VAL A 252 6.58 -18.33 11.48
C VAL A 252 6.31 -17.10 12.37
N GLY A 253 6.44 -17.27 13.69
CA GLY A 253 6.08 -16.24 14.67
C GLY A 253 4.69 -16.41 15.31
N ARG A 254 3.96 -17.49 14.99
CA ARG A 254 2.61 -17.80 15.47
C ARG A 254 1.53 -16.81 15.00
N THR A 255 1.80 -16.07 13.91
CA THR A 255 0.82 -15.19 13.27
C THR A 255 -0.26 -16.03 12.60
N THR A 256 -1.51 -15.79 12.97
CA THR A 256 -2.68 -16.30 12.25
C THR A 256 -2.79 -15.55 10.93
N VAL A 257 -3.07 -16.27 9.85
CA VAL A 257 -3.22 -15.70 8.51
C VAL A 257 -4.45 -16.26 7.84
N LYS A 258 -5.00 -15.52 6.88
CA LYS A 258 -6.07 -15.99 6.00
C LYS A 258 -5.66 -17.29 5.32
N ARG A 259 -6.59 -18.21 5.16
CA ARG A 259 -6.42 -19.36 4.27
C ARG A 259 -6.62 -18.89 2.84
N LEU A 260 -5.71 -19.33 1.95
CA LEU A 260 -5.70 -18.90 0.56
C LEU A 260 -5.81 -20.08 -0.40
N TRP A 261 -6.43 -19.83 -1.55
CA TRP A 261 -6.55 -20.76 -2.67
C TRP A 261 -6.20 -20.07 -3.98
N THR A 262 -5.93 -20.86 -5.01
CA THR A 262 -5.77 -20.41 -6.40
C THR A 262 -6.77 -21.10 -7.32
N GLY A 263 -6.98 -20.53 -8.51
CA GLY A 263 -7.80 -21.09 -9.59
C GLY A 263 -6.94 -21.75 -10.68
N PRO A 264 -7.57 -22.51 -11.60
CA PRO A 264 -6.87 -23.15 -12.72
C PRO A 264 -6.25 -22.15 -13.71
N HIS A 265 -6.76 -20.92 -13.72
CA HIS A 265 -6.26 -19.81 -14.55
C HIS A 265 -5.47 -18.77 -13.73
N GLY A 266 -5.10 -19.10 -12.48
CA GLY A 266 -4.52 -18.17 -11.52
C GLY A 266 -5.58 -17.50 -10.64
N GLY A 267 -5.21 -16.34 -10.08
CA GLY A 267 -5.97 -15.63 -9.06
C GLY A 267 -5.61 -16.09 -7.64
N VAL A 268 -5.85 -15.21 -6.68
CA VAL A 268 -5.73 -15.52 -5.25
C VAL A 268 -7.09 -15.33 -4.61
N PHE A 269 -7.50 -16.31 -3.81
CA PHE A 269 -8.83 -16.35 -3.23
C PHE A 269 -8.73 -16.62 -1.75
N SER A 270 -9.71 -16.13 -1.01
CA SER A 270 -9.97 -16.52 0.36
C SER A 270 -11.45 -16.84 0.53
N ARG A 271 -11.85 -17.25 1.73
CA ARG A 271 -13.23 -17.54 2.07
C ARG A 271 -13.56 -16.82 3.36
N LEU A 272 -14.69 -16.14 3.38
CA LEU A 272 -15.23 -15.52 4.58
C LEU A 272 -15.70 -16.61 5.54
N LYS A 273 -15.77 -16.29 6.84
CA LYS A 273 -16.36 -17.21 7.84
C LYS A 273 -17.85 -17.52 7.58
N THR A 274 -18.52 -16.70 6.76
CA THR A 274 -19.87 -16.96 6.25
C THR A 274 -19.93 -18.08 5.19
N GLY A 275 -18.77 -18.55 4.70
CA GLY A 275 -18.65 -19.58 3.68
C GLY A 275 -18.51 -19.04 2.24
N GLU A 276 -18.72 -17.74 2.03
CA GLU A 276 -18.59 -17.08 0.74
C GLU A 276 -17.12 -16.99 0.29
N GLY A 277 -16.84 -17.42 -0.94
CA GLY A 277 -15.52 -17.29 -1.55
C GLY A 277 -15.33 -15.92 -2.19
N VAL A 278 -14.18 -15.30 -1.95
CA VAL A 278 -13.84 -13.97 -2.47
C VAL A 278 -12.49 -13.98 -3.17
N ARG A 279 -12.38 -13.25 -4.27
CA ARG A 279 -11.14 -13.01 -5.00
C ARG A 279 -10.40 -11.82 -4.40
N LEU A 280 -9.13 -12.00 -4.07
CA LEU A 280 -8.25 -10.92 -3.62
C LEU A 280 -7.68 -10.18 -4.82
N LEU A 281 -8.04 -8.90 -4.97
CA LEU A 281 -7.51 -7.99 -5.99
C LEU A 281 -6.15 -7.42 -5.60
N SER A 282 -5.92 -7.30 -4.30
CA SER A 282 -4.63 -7.02 -3.70
C SER A 282 -4.40 -7.92 -2.49
N ALA A 283 -3.14 -8.14 -2.12
CA ALA A 283 -2.75 -8.77 -0.87
C ALA A 283 -1.78 -7.84 -0.14
N ASN A 284 -2.18 -7.31 1.02
CA ASN A 284 -1.26 -6.56 1.87
C ASN A 284 -0.39 -7.57 2.63
N MET A 285 0.91 -7.52 2.33
CA MET A 285 1.89 -8.50 2.80
C MET A 285 2.68 -8.01 4.02
N SER A 286 2.14 -7.06 4.76
CA SER A 286 2.70 -6.65 6.05
C SER A 286 2.98 -7.85 6.94
N TRP A 287 4.19 -7.87 7.51
CA TRP A 287 4.73 -8.95 8.35
C TRP A 287 4.90 -10.32 7.67
N MET A 288 4.69 -10.42 6.36
CA MET A 288 4.86 -11.67 5.62
C MET A 288 6.33 -11.88 5.20
N PRO A 289 6.83 -13.12 5.23
CA PRO A 289 8.16 -13.44 4.74
C PRO A 289 8.25 -13.36 3.22
N LEU A 290 9.46 -13.09 2.70
CA LEU A 290 9.73 -12.89 1.28
C LEU A 290 9.27 -14.04 0.38
N TYR A 291 9.32 -15.29 0.86
CA TYR A 291 8.87 -16.44 0.06
C TYR A 291 7.36 -16.39 -0.26
N LEU A 292 6.54 -15.74 0.58
CA LEU A 292 5.11 -15.57 0.26
C LEU A 292 4.90 -14.56 -0.85
N TYR A 293 5.70 -13.49 -0.93
CA TYR A 293 5.67 -12.58 -2.08
C TYR A 293 5.98 -13.32 -3.38
N ARG A 294 7.01 -14.18 -3.36
CA ARG A 294 7.35 -15.06 -4.49
C ARG A 294 6.17 -15.96 -4.86
N ARG A 295 5.57 -16.62 -3.87
CA ARG A 295 4.49 -17.58 -4.09
C ARG A 295 3.22 -16.92 -4.65
N LEU A 296 2.77 -15.81 -4.05
CA LEU A 296 1.55 -15.13 -4.48
C LEU A 296 1.71 -14.37 -5.79
N SER A 297 2.90 -13.81 -6.09
CA SER A 297 3.14 -13.16 -7.39
C SER A 297 3.02 -14.12 -8.57
N LEU A 298 3.28 -15.42 -8.40
CA LEU A 298 3.07 -16.43 -9.43
C LEU A 298 1.59 -16.74 -9.70
N MET A 299 0.70 -16.37 -8.77
CA MET A 299 -0.75 -16.58 -8.88
C MET A 299 -1.47 -15.31 -9.36
N ALA A 300 -0.76 -14.20 -9.53
CA ALA A 300 -1.33 -12.96 -10.03
C ALA A 300 -1.82 -13.13 -11.48
N SER A 301 -2.91 -12.47 -11.82
CA SER A 301 -3.60 -12.64 -13.10
C SER A 301 -3.36 -11.46 -14.03
N SER A 302 -2.80 -11.73 -15.21
CA SER A 302 -2.68 -10.72 -16.27
C SER A 302 -4.05 -10.39 -16.89
N PRO A 303 -4.22 -9.22 -17.54
CA PRO A 303 -5.47 -8.86 -18.22
C PRO A 303 -5.97 -9.90 -19.24
N LYS A 304 -5.07 -10.70 -19.83
CA LYS A 304 -5.41 -11.72 -20.85
C LYS A 304 -6.30 -12.85 -20.33
N VAL A 305 -6.20 -13.16 -19.04
CA VAL A 305 -6.95 -14.26 -18.40
C VAL A 305 -8.02 -13.75 -17.44
N GLU A 306 -8.17 -12.42 -17.32
CA GLU A 306 -9.03 -11.78 -16.33
C GLU A 306 -10.49 -12.22 -16.47
N GLY A 307 -11.02 -12.28 -17.69
CA GLY A 307 -12.40 -12.71 -17.94
C GLY A 307 -12.69 -14.19 -17.60
N ALA A 308 -11.65 -15.00 -17.40
CA ALA A 308 -11.79 -16.41 -17.00
C ALA A 308 -11.73 -16.62 -15.48
N ILE A 309 -11.52 -15.56 -14.70
CA ILE A 309 -11.34 -15.62 -13.25
C ILE A 309 -12.51 -14.91 -12.58
N GLY A 310 -13.40 -15.70 -11.99
CA GLY A 310 -14.54 -15.21 -11.21
C GLY A 310 -14.38 -15.51 -9.72
N PRO A 311 -15.18 -14.89 -8.84
CA PRO A 311 -15.10 -15.08 -7.38
C PRO A 311 -15.13 -16.54 -6.92
N CYS A 312 -15.85 -17.39 -7.64
CA CYS A 312 -16.04 -18.82 -7.31
C CYS A 312 -15.16 -19.76 -8.13
N THR A 313 -14.20 -19.28 -8.92
CA THR A 313 -13.40 -20.14 -9.82
C THR A 313 -12.22 -20.82 -9.12
N TYR A 314 -12.09 -20.69 -7.80
CA TYR A 314 -11.00 -21.32 -7.05
C TYR A 314 -11.29 -22.78 -6.75
N SER A 315 -10.22 -23.56 -6.58
CA SER A 315 -10.34 -24.97 -6.22
C SER A 315 -9.93 -25.19 -4.76
N PRO A 316 -10.78 -25.81 -3.92
CA PRO A 316 -10.39 -26.22 -2.57
C PRO A 316 -9.17 -27.16 -2.54
N LEU A 317 -8.92 -27.89 -3.64
CA LEU A 317 -7.76 -28.76 -3.82
C LEU A 317 -6.46 -27.99 -4.11
N LEU A 318 -6.56 -26.72 -4.50
CA LEU A 318 -5.44 -25.84 -4.81
C LEU A 318 -5.21 -24.82 -3.69
N SER A 319 -5.16 -25.29 -2.44
CA SER A 319 -4.81 -24.43 -1.31
C SER A 319 -3.37 -23.95 -1.42
N ILE A 320 -3.14 -22.66 -1.24
CA ILE A 320 -1.80 -22.07 -1.26
C ILE A 320 -1.14 -22.38 0.08
N SER A 321 -0.06 -23.16 0.03
CA SER A 321 0.71 -23.50 1.22
C SER A 321 1.38 -22.25 1.81
N TYR A 322 1.51 -22.22 3.13
CA TYR A 322 2.30 -21.25 3.90
C TYR A 322 3.65 -21.82 4.37
N ASP A 323 4.01 -23.01 3.92
CA ASP A 323 5.24 -23.67 4.36
C ASP A 323 6.46 -22.90 3.89
N GLU A 324 7.40 -22.71 4.82
CA GLU A 324 8.69 -22.07 4.55
C GLU A 324 9.55 -23.03 3.71
N PRO A 325 10.02 -22.60 2.52
CA PRO A 325 10.94 -23.43 1.74
C PRO A 325 12.20 -23.78 2.54
N MET A 326 12.75 -24.97 2.34
CA MET A 326 13.93 -25.43 3.08
C MET A 326 15.12 -24.47 2.97
N THR A 327 15.30 -23.85 1.79
CA THR A 327 16.34 -22.85 1.52
C THR A 327 16.14 -21.58 2.36
N ASP A 328 14.92 -21.06 2.44
CA ASP A 328 14.58 -19.91 3.29
C ASP A 328 14.75 -20.25 4.77
N ALA A 329 14.33 -21.45 5.21
CA ALA A 329 14.52 -21.90 6.57
C ALA A 329 16.01 -21.99 6.96
N ALA A 330 16.86 -22.49 6.06
CA ALA A 330 18.30 -22.55 6.26
C ALA A 330 18.92 -21.14 6.37
N LEU A 331 18.56 -20.23 5.46
CA LEU A 331 19.01 -18.84 5.48
C LEU A 331 18.56 -18.11 6.75
N ARG A 332 17.31 -18.31 7.19
CA ARG A 332 16.80 -17.72 8.43
C ARG A 332 17.57 -18.23 9.65
N ARG A 333 17.83 -19.54 9.73
CA ARG A 333 18.65 -20.12 10.82
C ARG A 333 20.07 -19.56 10.81
N LEU A 334 20.68 -19.39 9.65
CA LEU A 334 22.00 -18.79 9.52
C LEU A 334 21.99 -17.33 10.00
N ARG A 335 21.03 -16.52 9.55
CA ARG A 335 20.87 -15.13 10.01
C ARG A 335 20.65 -15.04 11.52
N LEU A 336 19.82 -15.89 12.10
CA LEU A 336 19.62 -15.91 13.56
C LEU A 336 20.90 -16.24 14.33
N LYS A 337 21.77 -17.10 13.78
CA LYS A 337 23.10 -17.38 14.36
C LYS A 337 24.06 -16.19 14.23
N LEU A 338 23.97 -15.44 13.13
CA LEU A 338 24.84 -14.29 12.85
C LEU A 338 24.36 -12.97 13.50
N ALA A 339 23.07 -12.87 13.83
CA ALA A 339 22.46 -11.66 14.40
C ALA A 339 23.18 -11.08 15.64
N PRO A 340 23.72 -11.89 16.58
CA PRO A 340 24.52 -11.36 17.68
C PRO A 340 25.80 -10.65 17.20
N VAL A 341 26.46 -11.21 16.18
CA VAL A 341 27.69 -10.66 15.59
C VAL A 341 27.39 -9.38 14.81
N GLU A 342 26.33 -9.37 14.02
CA GLU A 342 25.85 -8.18 13.30
C GLU A 342 25.48 -7.04 14.27
N LYS A 343 24.85 -7.38 15.40
CA LYS A 343 24.51 -6.41 16.45
C LYS A 343 25.76 -5.77 17.04
N ILE A 344 26.77 -6.57 17.38
CA ILE A 344 28.06 -6.09 17.91
C ILE A 344 28.76 -5.19 16.88
N ALA A 345 28.84 -5.62 15.62
CA ALA A 345 29.44 -4.84 14.54
C ALA A 345 28.71 -3.51 14.30
N SER A 346 27.37 -3.52 14.31
CA SER A 346 26.57 -2.29 14.14
C SER A 346 26.74 -1.30 15.30
N GLN A 347 26.87 -1.80 16.53
CA GLN A 347 27.14 -0.98 17.72
C GLN A 347 28.54 -0.37 17.66
N PHE A 348 29.52 -1.13 17.16
CA PHE A 348 30.88 -0.64 16.94
C PHE A 348 30.91 0.45 15.86
N LEU A 349 30.27 0.24 14.71
CA LEU A 349 30.20 1.22 13.62
C LEU A 349 29.45 2.51 14.01
N ARG A 350 28.43 2.42 14.87
CA ARG A 350 27.72 3.61 15.40
C ARG A 350 28.58 4.45 16.35
N ARG A 351 29.62 3.91 16.97
CA ARG A 351 30.59 4.69 17.78
C ARG A 351 31.52 5.56 16.93
N PHE A 352 31.64 5.30 15.63
CA PHE A 352 32.57 6.01 14.73
C PHE A 352 31.87 6.93 13.72
N LYS A 353 30.53 7.05 13.77
CA LYS A 353 29.84 8.10 13.00
C LYS A 353 29.83 9.39 13.81
N PRO A 354 30.47 10.48 13.34
CA PRO A 354 30.24 11.79 13.95
C PRO A 354 28.76 12.15 13.82
N CYS A 355 28.17 12.73 14.87
CA CYS A 355 26.85 13.35 14.76
C CYS A 355 26.88 14.40 13.63
N PRO A 356 25.89 14.44 12.73
CA PRO A 356 25.61 15.64 11.96
C PRO A 356 25.14 16.77 12.87
#